data_AF-A0A8S0WEE7-F1
#
_entry.id   AF-A0A8S0WEE7-F1
#
_cell.length_a   1.000
_cell.length_b   1.000
_cell.length_c   1.000
_cell.angle_alpha   90.00
_cell.angle_beta   90.00
_cell.angle_gamma   90.00
#
_symmetry.space_group_name_H-M   'P 1'
#
loop_
_entity.id
_entity.type
_entity.pdbx_description
1 polymer ?
#
loop_
_entity_poly.entity_id
_entity_poly.type
_entity_poly.pdbx_seq_one_letter_code
_entity_poly.pdbx_strand_id
1 'polypeptide(L)'
;MYQPDVTYNTTYSAHYPNQYPVTTTAIPAALPYYPPFAQQQPVKAPEHAPPDPPEPAVTPEVASRAIQRLVSFELQNAGFHRAELPAVQRLELEVSTFIQQLFQRTHEFANLANRASAIASDLLLACEDFDMPPKELYQVKKATSRKRKGGDNEARTRPPALIAPPSRSPSPELLSSDDEETTPSIPTTLRNLPSYFPELPPRHTYLQTPASPPKKAALPSLEKKLKTAALVQDSLQNLLTATEDSMNQEDGELLGHIVNWELNVQPRKRWRVQPLAK
;
A
#
# COMPACT_ATOMS: atom_id res chain seq x y z
N MET A 1 48.08 6.39 37.44
CA MET A 1 47.18 6.46 38.62
C MET A 1 46.34 7.71 38.48
N TYR A 2 45.04 7.59 38.76
CA TYR A 2 43.92 8.52 38.54
C TYR A 2 43.24 8.47 37.16
N GLN A 3 42.32 7.51 37.07
CA GLN A 3 41.02 7.62 36.40
C GLN A 3 40.06 8.37 37.37
N PRO A 4 39.00 9.02 36.86
CA PRO A 4 37.73 8.30 36.92
C PRO A 4 36.86 8.44 35.66
N ASP A 5 36.15 7.34 35.40
CA ASP A 5 35.07 7.21 34.44
C ASP A 5 33.83 8.01 34.86
N VAL A 6 33.13 8.60 33.88
CA VAL A 6 31.75 9.07 34.06
C VAL A 6 30.89 8.44 32.96
N THR A 7 30.19 7.39 33.36
CA THR A 7 29.13 6.71 32.61
C THR A 7 27.84 7.53 32.69
N TYR A 8 27.32 7.97 31.55
CA TYR A 8 25.96 8.51 31.45
C TYR A 8 25.02 7.41 30.98
N ASN A 9 24.29 6.81 31.93
CA ASN A 9 23.14 5.96 31.67
C ASN A 9 21.90 6.87 31.61
N THR A 10 21.35 7.12 30.42
CA THR A 10 20.13 7.90 30.24
C THR A 10 18.96 6.98 29.93
N THR A 11 18.23 6.62 30.97
CA THR A 11 16.97 5.88 30.92
C THR A 11 15.82 6.87 30.72
N TYR A 12 15.28 6.99 29.50
CA TYR A 12 14.05 7.75 29.27
C TYR A 12 12.84 6.87 29.58
N SER A 13 12.28 7.07 30.77
CA SER A 13 10.98 6.52 31.19
C SER A 13 9.87 7.44 30.66
N ALA A 14 9.03 6.93 29.76
CA ALA A 14 7.86 7.63 29.25
C ALA A 14 6.72 7.56 30.28
N HIS A 15 6.56 8.63 31.08
CA HIS A 15 5.40 8.83 31.94
C HIS A 15 4.36 9.71 31.23
N TYR A 16 3.24 9.13 30.82
CA TYR A 16 2.00 9.86 30.55
C TYR A 16 0.97 9.55 31.63
N PRO A 17 0.46 10.54 32.39
CA PRO A 17 -0.67 10.35 33.27
C PRO A 17 -1.96 10.59 32.48
N ASN A 18 -2.68 9.52 32.14
CA ASN A 18 -4.03 9.60 31.61
C ASN A 18 -4.99 9.08 32.68
N GLN A 19 -5.46 9.98 33.54
CA GLN A 19 -6.54 9.71 34.50
C GLN A 19 -7.74 10.57 34.11
N TYR A 20 -8.73 9.95 33.46
CA TYR A 20 -10.09 10.48 33.37
C TYR A 20 -10.97 9.70 34.34
N PRO A 21 -11.79 10.36 35.18
CA PRO A 21 -12.76 9.69 36.03
C PRO A 21 -13.92 9.14 35.18
N VAL A 22 -14.18 7.85 35.30
CA VAL A 22 -15.35 7.19 34.72
C VAL A 22 -16.52 7.38 35.69
N THR A 23 -17.49 8.21 35.33
CA THR A 23 -18.80 8.27 36.00
C THR A 23 -19.70 7.15 35.48
N THR A 24 -19.83 6.08 36.26
CA THR A 24 -20.80 5.00 36.05
C THR A 24 -22.21 5.49 36.43
N THR A 25 -23.00 5.87 35.43
CA THR A 25 -24.46 5.97 35.56
C THR A 25 -25.09 4.79 34.84
N ALA A 26 -25.72 3.90 35.62
CA ALA A 26 -26.44 2.73 35.12
C ALA A 26 -27.76 3.17 34.48
N ILE A 27 -27.83 3.06 33.15
CA ILE A 27 -29.06 3.18 32.37
C ILE A 27 -29.48 1.76 31.97
N PRO A 28 -30.74 1.33 32.21
CA PRO A 28 -31.22 0.02 31.78
C PRO A 28 -31.27 -0.03 30.24
N ALA A 29 -30.46 -0.90 29.66
CA ALA A 29 -30.38 -1.11 28.23
C ALA A 29 -31.67 -1.79 27.71
N ALA A 30 -32.48 -1.03 26.97
CA ALA A 30 -33.42 -1.59 26.03
C ALA A 30 -32.62 -2.30 24.93
N LEU A 31 -32.89 -3.58 24.70
CA LEU A 31 -32.26 -4.39 23.65
C LEU A 31 -32.79 -3.93 22.27
N PRO A 32 -31.96 -3.36 21.37
CA PRO A 32 -32.35 -3.22 19.99
C PRO A 32 -32.21 -4.57 19.29
N TYR A 33 -33.35 -5.16 18.92
CA TYR A 33 -33.45 -6.31 18.04
C TYR A 33 -33.05 -5.88 16.63
N TYR A 34 -31.76 -6.02 16.31
CA TYR A 34 -31.27 -5.93 14.93
C TYR A 34 -31.38 -7.31 14.26
N PRO A 35 -31.92 -7.38 13.03
CA PRO A 35 -31.95 -8.63 12.26
C PRO A 35 -30.52 -9.07 11.92
N PRO A 36 -30.24 -10.38 11.87
CA PRO A 36 -28.94 -10.88 11.44
C PRO A 36 -28.79 -10.61 9.94
N PHE A 37 -28.03 -9.58 9.58
CA PHE A 37 -27.46 -9.50 8.25
C PHE A 37 -26.52 -10.68 8.11
N ALA A 38 -26.75 -11.51 7.10
CA ALA A 38 -25.80 -12.54 6.69
C ALA A 38 -24.42 -11.89 6.57
N GLN A 39 -23.44 -12.44 7.28
CA GLN A 39 -22.04 -12.07 7.14
C GLN A 39 -21.63 -12.34 5.69
N GLN A 40 -21.83 -11.35 4.83
CA GLN A 40 -21.07 -11.25 3.60
C GLN A 40 -19.62 -11.18 4.08
N GLN A 41 -18.85 -12.22 3.76
CA GLN A 41 -17.41 -12.20 3.95
C GLN A 41 -16.91 -10.86 3.41
N PRO A 42 -16.17 -10.07 4.20
CA PRO A 42 -15.59 -8.84 3.70
C PRO A 42 -14.79 -9.24 2.47
N VAL A 43 -15.27 -8.85 1.29
CA VAL A 43 -14.54 -8.98 0.04
C VAL A 43 -13.23 -8.28 0.32
N LYS A 44 -12.14 -9.05 0.44
CA LYS A 44 -10.80 -8.52 0.62
C LYS A 44 -10.65 -7.42 -0.41
N ALA A 45 -10.60 -6.17 0.05
CA ALA A 45 -10.29 -5.05 -0.83
C ALA A 45 -9.02 -5.46 -1.58
N PRO A 46 -8.97 -5.33 -2.92
CA PRO A 46 -7.77 -5.66 -3.67
C PRO A 46 -6.63 -4.93 -3.01
N GLU A 47 -5.72 -5.71 -2.43
CA GLU A 47 -4.52 -5.28 -1.72
C GLU A 47 -3.77 -4.41 -2.73
N HIS A 48 -3.94 -3.09 -2.64
CA HIS A 48 -3.24 -2.15 -3.48
C HIS A 48 -1.80 -2.23 -3.01
N ALA A 49 -1.05 -3.14 -3.64
CA ALA A 49 0.39 -3.18 -3.50
C ALA A 49 0.89 -1.76 -3.75
N PRO A 50 1.74 -1.21 -2.87
CA PRO A 50 2.34 0.09 -3.14
C PRO A 50 2.96 0.04 -4.54
N PRO A 51 2.81 1.10 -5.34
CA PRO A 51 3.37 1.14 -6.68
C PRO A 51 4.86 0.81 -6.62
N ASP A 52 5.33 -0.04 -7.53
CA ASP A 52 6.74 -0.38 -7.63
C ASP A 52 7.58 0.91 -7.68
N PRO A 53 8.73 0.94 -6.99
CA PRO A 53 9.59 2.12 -7.00
C PRO A 53 9.95 2.46 -8.45
N PRO A 54 9.98 3.76 -8.81
CA PRO A 54 10.25 4.18 -10.18
C PRO A 54 11.59 3.63 -10.66
N GLU A 55 11.61 3.12 -11.90
CA GLU A 55 12.84 2.64 -12.52
C GLU A 55 13.89 3.77 -12.55
N PRO A 56 15.16 3.47 -12.19
CA PRO A 56 16.21 4.48 -12.16
C PRO A 56 16.46 5.03 -13.57
N ALA A 57 16.56 6.36 -13.68
CA ALA A 57 16.77 7.05 -14.95
C ALA A 57 18.12 6.75 -15.62
N VAL A 58 19.06 6.10 -14.92
CA VAL A 58 20.42 5.81 -15.38
C VAL A 58 20.69 4.32 -15.25
N THR A 59 21.13 3.68 -16.32
CA THR A 59 21.51 2.26 -16.29
C THR A 59 22.82 2.07 -15.51
N PRO A 60 23.02 0.92 -14.84
CA PRO A 60 24.20 0.69 -14.01
C PRO A 60 25.51 0.75 -14.82
N GLU A 61 25.49 0.38 -16.11
CA GLU A 61 26.67 0.44 -16.97
C GLU A 61 27.09 1.87 -17.28
N VAL A 62 26.12 2.78 -17.44
CA VAL A 62 26.40 4.20 -17.69
C VAL A 62 26.98 4.84 -16.42
N ALA A 63 26.42 4.52 -15.26
CA ALA A 63 26.94 4.99 -13.97
C ALA A 63 28.37 4.49 -13.72
N SER A 64 28.63 3.19 -13.95
CA SER A 64 29.96 2.57 -13.84
C SER A 64 31.00 3.29 -14.72
N ARG A 65 30.68 3.49 -16.01
CA ARG A 65 31.56 4.20 -16.95
C ARG A 65 31.81 5.65 -16.52
N ALA A 66 30.79 6.33 -15.99
CA ALA A 66 30.93 7.70 -15.50
C ALA A 66 31.86 7.78 -14.27
N ILE A 67 31.72 6.85 -13.31
CA ILE A 67 32.59 6.79 -12.13
C ILE A 67 34.03 6.44 -12.53
N GLN A 68 34.25 5.46 -13.42
CA GLN A 68 35.59 5.13 -13.92
C GLN A 68 36.26 6.32 -14.62
N ARG A 69 35.50 7.11 -15.39
CA ARG A 69 35.99 8.36 -16.00
C ARG A 69 36.34 9.41 -14.96
N LEU A 70 35.55 9.54 -13.89
CA LEU A 70 35.86 10.43 -12.77
C LEU A 70 37.15 10.00 -12.06
N VAL A 71 37.28 8.71 -11.73
CA VAL A 71 38.47 8.16 -11.06
C VAL A 71 39.72 8.35 -11.91
N SER A 72 39.66 8.02 -13.20
CA SER A 72 40.80 8.21 -14.12
C SER A 72 41.17 9.68 -14.28
N PHE A 73 40.20 10.59 -14.30
CA PHE A 73 40.45 12.03 -14.31
C PHE A 73 41.16 12.51 -13.04
N GLU A 74 40.73 12.04 -11.86
CA GLU A 74 41.39 12.41 -10.60
C GLU A 74 42.78 11.79 -10.46
N LEU A 75 42.99 10.57 -10.95
CA LEU A 75 44.32 9.96 -11.00
C LEU A 75 45.28 10.75 -11.92
N GLN A 76 44.80 11.20 -13.07
CA GLN A 76 45.60 12.08 -13.95
C GLN A 76 45.93 13.41 -13.28
N ASN A 77 44.97 14.01 -12.56
CA ASN A 77 45.19 15.25 -11.81
C ASN A 77 46.20 15.09 -10.68
N ALA A 78 46.29 13.90 -10.08
CA ALA A 78 47.29 13.55 -9.08
C ALA A 78 48.66 13.20 -9.69
N GLY A 79 48.80 13.17 -11.03
CA GLY A 79 50.06 12.93 -11.73
C GLY A 79 50.31 11.47 -12.13
N PHE A 80 49.35 10.57 -11.90
CA PHE A 80 49.48 9.17 -12.33
C PHE A 80 49.33 9.07 -13.86
N HIS A 81 50.33 8.50 -14.52
CA HIS A 81 50.34 8.31 -15.98
C HIS A 81 49.74 6.97 -16.41
N ARG A 82 49.79 5.96 -15.53
CA ARG A 82 49.25 4.61 -15.75
C ARG A 82 48.56 4.15 -14.48
N ALA A 83 47.47 3.42 -14.64
CA ALA A 83 46.75 2.79 -13.55
C ALA A 83 46.40 1.35 -13.94
N GLU A 84 46.54 0.44 -13.00
CA GLU A 84 46.11 -0.95 -13.15
C GLU A 84 44.58 -1.01 -13.20
N LEU A 85 44.02 -1.68 -14.20
CA LEU A 85 42.58 -1.86 -14.35
C LEU A 85 41.90 -2.41 -13.09
N PRO A 86 42.41 -3.46 -12.41
CA PRO A 86 41.78 -3.96 -11.18
C PRO A 86 41.78 -2.93 -10.04
N ALA A 87 42.76 -2.03 -9.99
CA ALA A 87 42.79 -0.97 -8.99
C ALA A 87 41.70 0.09 -9.26
N VAL A 88 41.50 0.46 -10.53
CA VAL A 88 40.43 1.40 -10.93
C VAL A 88 39.05 0.83 -10.62
N GLN A 89 38.82 -0.45 -10.90
CA GLN A 89 37.56 -1.14 -10.57
C GLN A 89 37.30 -1.21 -9.06
N ARG A 90 38.36 -1.40 -8.26
CA ARG A 90 38.23 -1.40 -6.80
C ARG A 90 37.89 0.00 -6.28
N LEU A 91 38.55 1.04 -6.81
CA LEU A 91 38.22 2.43 -6.48
C LEU A 91 36.78 2.79 -6.87
N GLU A 92 36.30 2.33 -8.03
CA GLU A 92 34.90 2.49 -8.43
C GLU A 92 33.94 1.89 -7.40
N LEU A 93 34.19 0.65 -6.97
CA LEU A 93 33.37 -0.03 -5.95
C LEU A 93 33.37 0.76 -4.63
N GLU A 94 34.53 1.19 -4.15
CA GLU A 94 34.65 1.97 -2.92
C GLU A 94 33.89 3.31 -3.02
N VAL A 95 34.04 4.04 -4.14
CA VAL A 95 33.33 5.30 -4.37
C VAL A 95 31.81 5.08 -4.38
N SER A 96 31.33 4.04 -5.07
CA SER A 96 29.90 3.73 -5.12
C SER A 96 29.33 3.36 -3.74
N THR A 97 30.07 2.55 -2.99
CA THR A 97 29.71 2.13 -1.63
C THR A 97 29.68 3.32 -0.69
N PHE A 98 30.67 4.22 -0.79
CA PHE A 98 30.73 5.43 -0.01
C PHE A 98 29.55 6.36 -0.27
N ILE A 99 29.19 6.60 -1.54
CA ILE A 99 28.03 7.41 -1.91
C ILE A 99 26.73 6.81 -1.33
N GLN A 100 26.59 5.48 -1.36
CA GLN A 100 25.44 4.79 -0.80
C GLN A 100 25.38 4.95 0.73
N GLN A 101 26.50 4.76 1.43
CA GLN A 101 26.59 4.95 2.88
C GLN A 101 26.27 6.39 3.28
N LEU A 102 26.79 7.36 2.53
CA LEU A 102 26.53 8.78 2.75
C LEU A 102 25.04 9.09 2.59
N PHE A 103 24.40 8.57 1.53
CA PHE A 103 22.96 8.77 1.31
C PHE A 103 22.13 8.09 2.40
N GLN A 104 22.49 6.88 2.81
CA GLN A 104 21.82 6.17 3.90
C GLN A 104 21.86 6.97 5.20
N ARG A 105 23.04 7.45 5.61
CA ARG A 105 23.18 8.29 6.81
C ARG A 105 22.41 9.59 6.71
N THR A 106 22.44 10.24 5.55
CA THR A 106 21.65 11.45 5.29
C THR A 106 20.14 11.17 5.46
N HIS A 107 19.67 10.02 4.97
CA HIS A 107 18.27 9.65 5.09
C HIS A 107 17.88 9.29 6.53
N GLU A 108 18.79 8.69 7.31
CA GLU A 108 18.60 8.49 8.75
C GLU A 108 18.39 9.81 9.49
N PHE A 109 19.16 10.86 9.18
CA PHE A 109 18.94 12.20 9.75
C PHE A 109 17.59 12.81 9.35
N ALA A 110 17.15 12.61 8.11
CA ALA A 110 15.83 13.03 7.66
C ALA A 110 14.72 12.33 8.47
N ASN A 111 14.88 11.03 8.70
CA ASN A 111 13.95 10.21 9.48
C ASN A 111 13.92 10.62 10.96
N LEU A 112 15.06 10.95 11.57
CA LEU A 112 15.13 11.49 12.93
C LEU A 112 14.35 12.81 13.07
N ALA A 113 14.27 13.58 11.99
CA ALA A 113 13.46 14.80 11.92
C ALA A 113 12.01 14.58 11.46
N ASN A 114 11.54 13.32 11.36
CA ASN A 114 10.22 12.93 10.84
C ASN A 114 9.91 13.47 9.44
N ARG A 115 10.93 13.57 8.58
CA ARG A 115 10.78 14.03 7.19
C ARG A 115 11.02 12.89 6.22
N ALA A 116 10.21 12.83 5.16
CA ALA A 116 10.32 11.80 4.13
C ALA A 116 11.53 12.02 3.20
N SER A 117 12.04 13.25 3.08
CA SER A 117 13.14 13.61 2.17
C SER A 117 14.30 14.25 2.91
N ALA A 118 15.51 13.82 2.57
CA ALA A 118 16.75 14.46 2.97
C ALA A 118 16.88 15.90 2.43
N ILE A 119 17.41 16.81 3.26
CA ILE A 119 17.78 18.17 2.85
C ILE A 119 19.30 18.38 2.94
N ALA A 120 19.77 19.52 2.43
CA ALA A 120 21.20 19.85 2.42
C ALA A 120 21.84 19.88 3.82
N SER A 121 21.12 20.30 4.88
CA SER A 121 21.66 20.26 6.24
C SER A 121 21.89 18.83 6.75
N ASP A 122 21.04 17.88 6.37
CA ASP A 122 21.18 16.47 6.74
C ASP A 122 22.46 15.89 6.11
N LEU A 123 22.75 16.31 4.87
CA LEU A 123 23.95 15.90 4.15
C LEU A 123 25.21 16.51 4.78
N LEU A 124 25.15 17.76 5.25
CA LEU A 124 26.26 18.39 5.96
C LEU A 124 26.57 17.66 7.27
N LEU A 125 25.54 17.27 8.03
CA LEU A 125 25.71 16.46 9.25
C LEU A 125 26.29 15.08 8.92
N ALA A 126 25.80 14.41 7.88
CA ALA A 126 26.36 13.15 7.43
C ALA A 126 27.83 13.29 7.01
N CYS A 127 28.22 14.38 6.33
CA CYS A 127 29.63 14.63 6.01
C CYS A 127 30.51 14.79 7.25
N GLU A 128 29.99 15.37 8.35
CA GLU A 128 30.70 15.46 9.62
C GLU A 128 30.96 14.08 10.23
N ASP A 129 30.01 13.14 10.13
CA ASP A 129 30.17 11.74 10.59
C ASP A 129 31.23 10.95 9.81
N PHE A 130 31.52 11.35 8.56
CA PHE A 130 32.55 10.74 7.71
C PHE A 130 33.87 11.54 7.72
N ASP A 131 34.10 12.39 8.72
CA ASP A 131 35.30 13.22 8.85
C ASP A 131 35.59 14.12 7.64
N MET A 132 34.55 14.57 6.92
CA MET A 132 34.65 15.47 5.78
C MET A 132 34.06 16.85 6.11
N PRO A 133 34.82 17.72 6.81
CA PRO A 133 34.28 19.01 7.23
C PRO A 133 33.94 19.88 6.00
N PRO A 134 32.81 20.61 6.01
CA PRO A 134 32.37 21.38 4.85
C PRO A 134 33.37 22.45 4.41
N LYS A 135 34.23 22.91 5.33
CA LYS A 135 35.32 23.86 5.04
C LYS A 135 36.31 23.32 4.01
N GLU A 136 36.60 22.02 4.02
CA GLU A 136 37.52 21.39 3.06
C GLU A 136 36.88 21.29 1.67
N LEU A 137 35.59 20.98 1.61
CA LEU A 137 34.82 20.97 0.35
C LEU A 137 34.85 22.35 -0.34
N TYR A 138 34.80 23.44 0.43
CA TYR A 138 34.94 24.80 -0.10
C TYR A 138 36.32 25.05 -0.72
N GLN A 139 37.39 24.51 -0.13
CA GLN A 139 38.74 24.63 -0.68
C GLN A 139 38.86 23.88 -2.01
N VAL A 140 38.31 22.66 -2.07
CA VAL A 140 38.25 21.85 -3.30
C VAL A 140 37.47 22.59 -4.40
N LYS A 141 36.31 23.17 -4.07
CA LYS A 141 35.52 24.00 -5.01
C LYS A 141 36.32 25.20 -5.54
N LYS A 142 37.05 25.89 -4.67
CA LYS A 142 37.88 27.05 -5.07
C LYS A 142 39.04 26.63 -5.97
N ALA A 143 39.71 25.52 -5.65
CA ALA A 143 40.81 24.98 -6.45
C ALA A 143 40.33 24.54 -7.84
N THR A 144 39.23 23.80 -7.92
CA THR A 144 38.63 23.34 -9.18
C THR A 144 38.12 24.51 -10.03
N SER A 145 37.49 25.52 -9.43
CA SER A 145 37.05 26.74 -10.14
C SER A 145 38.22 27.54 -10.72
N ARG A 146 39.32 27.69 -9.96
CA ARG A 146 40.54 28.36 -10.45
C ARG A 146 41.16 27.62 -11.64
N LYS A 147 41.24 26.28 -11.57
CA LYS A 147 41.72 25.45 -12.68
C LYS A 147 40.89 25.64 -13.95
N ARG A 148 39.56 25.84 -13.83
CA ARG A 148 38.68 26.10 -14.97
C ARG A 148 38.87 27.49 -15.59
N LYS A 149 39.24 28.50 -14.80
CA LYS A 149 39.42 29.89 -15.27
C LYS A 149 40.81 30.14 -15.88
N GLY A 150 41.78 29.27 -15.62
CA GLY A 150 43.18 29.42 -15.99
C GLY A 150 43.55 29.18 -17.46
N GLY A 151 42.60 28.99 -18.37
CA GLY A 151 42.71 29.34 -19.80
C GLY A 151 43.72 28.59 -20.70
N ASP A 152 44.74 27.89 -20.20
CA ASP A 152 45.79 27.29 -21.04
C ASP A 152 45.82 25.75 -20.91
N ASN A 153 44.97 25.09 -21.69
CA ASN A 153 45.35 23.95 -22.54
C ASN A 153 44.12 23.29 -23.15
N GLU A 154 44.08 23.36 -24.48
CA GLU A 154 43.10 22.84 -25.42
C GLU A 154 42.95 21.30 -25.43
N ALA A 155 43.58 20.58 -24.49
CA ALA A 155 43.62 19.11 -24.47
C ALA A 155 43.34 18.46 -23.10
N ARG A 156 43.06 19.23 -22.04
CA ARG A 156 42.76 18.63 -20.73
C ARG A 156 41.30 18.17 -20.69
N THR A 157 41.15 16.86 -20.68
CA THR A 157 39.94 16.05 -20.54
C THR A 157 38.92 16.77 -19.64
N ARG A 158 37.87 17.36 -20.22
CA ARG A 158 36.80 17.95 -19.42
C ARG A 158 36.18 16.85 -18.55
N PRO A 159 35.82 17.15 -17.29
CA PRO A 159 35.14 16.16 -16.47
C PRO A 159 33.87 15.69 -17.22
N PRO A 160 33.53 14.40 -17.13
CA PRO A 160 32.39 13.83 -17.85
C PRO A 160 31.12 14.62 -17.49
N ALA A 161 30.57 15.33 -18.47
CA ALA A 161 29.29 16.01 -18.33
C ALA A 161 28.18 14.98 -18.60
N LEU A 162 27.37 14.70 -17.58
CA LEU A 162 26.16 13.91 -17.77
C LEU A 162 25.17 14.74 -18.58
N ILE A 163 24.79 14.25 -19.75
CA ILE A 163 23.75 14.87 -20.58
C ILE A 163 22.42 14.40 -19.99
N ALA A 164 21.49 15.33 -19.74
CA ALA A 164 20.15 14.97 -19.30
C ALA A 164 19.53 14.02 -20.33
N PRO A 165 18.84 12.95 -19.90
CA PRO A 165 18.18 12.06 -20.83
C PRO A 165 17.21 12.86 -21.71
N PRO A 166 17.06 12.50 -23.00
CA PRO A 166 16.06 13.12 -23.85
C PRO A 166 14.69 12.97 -23.20
N SER A 167 13.87 14.04 -23.25
CA SER A 167 12.51 14.03 -22.73
C SER A 167 11.77 12.81 -23.25
N ARG A 168 11.19 12.02 -22.35
CA ARG A 168 10.39 10.84 -22.68
C ARG A 168 9.42 11.19 -23.80
N SER A 169 9.35 10.35 -24.84
CA SER A 169 8.33 10.51 -25.87
C SER A 169 6.95 10.56 -25.19
N PRO A 170 6.03 11.45 -25.62
CA PRO A 170 4.70 11.54 -25.03
C PRO A 170 4.09 10.13 -24.95
N SER A 171 3.41 9.84 -23.83
CA SER A 171 2.73 8.57 -23.65
C SER A 171 1.86 8.29 -24.89
N PRO A 172 1.87 7.04 -25.40
CA PRO A 172 1.13 6.70 -26.61
C PRO A 172 -0.32 7.15 -26.45
N GLU A 173 -0.83 7.81 -27.50
CA GLU A 173 -2.21 8.26 -27.57
C GLU A 173 -3.10 7.06 -27.28
N LEU A 174 -3.88 7.15 -26.20
CA LEU A 174 -4.82 6.09 -25.82
C LEU A 174 -5.72 5.84 -27.02
N LEU A 175 -5.84 4.58 -27.43
CA LEU A 175 -6.69 4.18 -28.55
C LEU A 175 -8.08 4.81 -28.36
N SER A 176 -8.56 5.49 -29.41
CA SER A 176 -9.92 6.01 -29.46
C SER A 176 -10.88 4.89 -29.08
N SER A 177 -11.58 5.04 -27.95
CA SER A 177 -12.59 4.08 -27.52
C SER A 177 -13.70 4.04 -28.56
N ASP A 178 -14.07 2.83 -28.97
CA ASP A 178 -15.08 2.49 -29.99
C ASP A 178 -16.50 3.06 -29.72
N ASP A 179 -16.69 3.76 -28.60
CA ASP A 179 -17.98 4.27 -28.11
C ASP A 179 -18.12 5.82 -28.19
N GLU A 180 -17.17 6.55 -28.81
CA GLU A 180 -17.23 8.02 -28.94
C GLU A 180 -18.42 8.53 -29.80
N GLU A 181 -19.07 7.69 -30.60
CA GLU A 181 -20.19 8.12 -31.45
C GLU A 181 -21.52 8.31 -30.69
N THR A 182 -21.60 7.88 -29.42
CA THR A 182 -22.83 8.03 -28.63
C THR A 182 -22.73 9.25 -27.72
N THR A 183 -23.64 10.22 -27.88
CA THR A 183 -23.67 11.45 -27.06
C THR A 183 -23.48 11.13 -25.58
N PRO A 184 -22.41 11.65 -24.93
CA PRO A 184 -22.06 11.25 -23.57
C PRO A 184 -23.19 11.64 -22.61
N SER A 185 -23.77 10.64 -21.93
CA SER A 185 -24.75 10.89 -20.88
C SER A 185 -24.01 11.41 -19.63
N ILE A 186 -23.58 12.67 -19.67
CA ILE A 186 -22.95 13.33 -18.52
C ILE A 186 -24.01 13.35 -17.40
N PRO A 187 -23.73 12.73 -16.23
CA PRO A 187 -24.65 12.74 -15.12
C PRO A 187 -24.95 14.18 -14.72
N THR A 188 -26.20 14.45 -14.34
CA THR A 188 -26.72 15.81 -14.07
C THR A 188 -25.88 16.58 -13.04
N THR A 189 -25.21 15.86 -12.14
CA THR A 189 -24.31 16.41 -11.12
C THR A 189 -23.00 16.97 -11.68
N LEU A 190 -22.54 16.49 -12.84
CA LEU A 190 -21.28 16.90 -13.47
C LEU A 190 -21.48 17.90 -14.62
N ARG A 191 -22.73 18.20 -15.01
CA ARG A 191 -23.04 19.18 -16.07
C ARG A 191 -22.71 20.63 -15.71
N ASN A 192 -22.61 20.95 -14.42
CA ASN A 192 -22.34 22.31 -13.94
C ASN A 192 -20.84 22.56 -13.67
N LEU A 193 -19.96 21.67 -14.13
CA LEU A 193 -18.52 21.86 -13.96
C LEU A 193 -18.05 23.01 -14.86
N PRO A 194 -17.32 24.00 -14.32
CA PRO A 194 -16.72 25.05 -15.11
C PRO A 194 -15.74 24.52 -16.17
N SER A 195 -15.64 25.21 -17.31
CA SER A 195 -14.83 24.82 -18.47
C SER A 195 -13.31 24.83 -18.25
N TYR A 196 -12.82 25.26 -17.09
CA TYR A 196 -11.40 25.21 -16.73
C TYR A 196 -11.00 23.87 -16.08
N PHE A 197 -11.96 23.00 -15.78
CA PHE A 197 -11.67 21.65 -15.33
C PHE A 197 -11.26 20.78 -16.53
N PRO A 198 -10.35 19.81 -16.32
CA PRO A 198 -10.00 18.85 -17.36
C PRO A 198 -11.24 18.07 -17.79
N GLU A 199 -11.21 17.56 -19.02
CA GLU A 199 -12.28 16.72 -19.56
C GLU A 199 -12.52 15.52 -18.65
N LEU A 200 -13.80 15.17 -18.49
CA LEU A 200 -14.18 14.02 -17.67
C LEU A 200 -13.54 12.75 -18.27
N PRO A 201 -13.09 11.81 -17.43
CA PRO A 201 -12.56 10.56 -17.93
C PRO A 201 -13.60 9.78 -18.76
N PRO A 202 -13.21 8.69 -19.43
CA PRO A 202 -14.16 7.87 -20.17
C PRO A 202 -15.30 7.33 -19.30
N ARG A 203 -16.45 7.05 -19.92
CA ARG A 203 -17.68 6.63 -19.23
C ARG A 203 -17.50 5.41 -18.32
N HIS A 204 -16.68 4.45 -18.75
CA HIS A 204 -16.37 3.22 -18.01
C HIS A 204 -15.51 3.47 -16.75
N THR A 205 -14.97 4.68 -16.56
CA THR A 205 -14.24 5.05 -15.34
C THR A 205 -15.17 5.41 -14.19
N TYR A 206 -16.37 5.95 -14.44
CA TYR A 206 -17.33 6.35 -13.39
C TYR A 206 -18.67 5.64 -13.43
N LEU A 207 -19.03 5.00 -14.55
CA LEU A 207 -20.18 4.10 -14.58
C LEU A 207 -19.69 2.68 -14.40
N GLN A 208 -19.99 2.11 -13.24
CA GLN A 208 -19.87 0.69 -13.01
C GLN A 208 -20.78 -0.03 -14.02
N THR A 209 -20.20 -0.90 -14.85
CA THR A 209 -20.99 -1.77 -15.74
C THR A 209 -21.99 -2.52 -14.85
N PRO A 210 -23.30 -2.32 -15.03
CA PRO A 210 -24.29 -3.02 -14.21
C PRO A 210 -24.03 -4.52 -14.35
N ALA A 211 -24.03 -5.24 -13.23
CA ALA A 211 -23.81 -6.68 -13.23
C ALA A 211 -24.76 -7.31 -14.26
N SER A 212 -24.20 -8.12 -15.17
CA SER A 212 -24.98 -8.81 -16.19
C SER A 212 -26.21 -9.44 -15.54
N PRO A 213 -27.42 -9.29 -16.10
CA PRO A 213 -28.62 -9.88 -15.52
C PRO A 213 -28.35 -11.35 -15.19
N PRO A 214 -28.64 -11.82 -13.97
CA PRO A 214 -28.32 -13.18 -13.57
C PRO A 214 -28.90 -14.10 -14.63
N LYS A 215 -28.01 -14.85 -15.32
CA LYS A 215 -28.40 -15.80 -16.36
C LYS A 215 -29.55 -16.61 -15.78
N LYS A 216 -30.72 -16.47 -16.41
CA LYS A 216 -32.00 -17.03 -15.98
C LYS A 216 -31.75 -18.37 -15.32
N ALA A 217 -32.18 -18.48 -14.06
CA ALA A 217 -32.28 -19.75 -13.38
C ALA A 217 -32.92 -20.76 -14.34
N ALA A 218 -32.11 -21.68 -14.87
CA ALA A 218 -32.66 -22.91 -15.41
C ALA A 218 -33.47 -23.49 -14.25
N LEU A 219 -34.75 -23.76 -14.52
CA LEU A 219 -35.64 -24.48 -13.60
C LEU A 219 -34.81 -25.60 -12.93
N PRO A 220 -34.79 -25.70 -11.58
CA PRO A 220 -34.01 -26.74 -10.92
C PRO A 220 -34.37 -28.07 -11.59
N SER A 221 -33.40 -28.69 -12.26
CA SER A 221 -33.68 -29.84 -13.13
C SER A 221 -34.37 -30.92 -12.29
N LEU A 222 -35.25 -31.70 -12.92
CA LEU A 222 -35.96 -32.80 -12.27
C LEU A 222 -34.98 -33.69 -11.47
N GLU A 223 -33.76 -33.88 -11.97
CA GLU A 223 -32.69 -34.61 -11.28
C GLU A 223 -32.29 -33.99 -9.94
N LYS A 224 -32.22 -32.67 -9.83
CA LYS A 224 -31.90 -32.00 -8.58
C LYS A 224 -33.01 -32.22 -7.55
N LYS A 225 -34.28 -32.15 -7.99
CA LYS A 225 -35.44 -32.46 -7.12
C LYS A 225 -35.48 -33.94 -6.73
N LEU A 226 -35.19 -34.86 -7.65
CA LEU A 226 -35.13 -36.30 -7.38
C LEU A 226 -34.01 -36.65 -6.40
N LYS A 227 -32.82 -36.04 -6.55
CA LYS A 227 -31.70 -36.24 -5.62
C LYS A 227 -32.03 -35.73 -4.21
N THR A 228 -32.68 -34.57 -4.10
CA THR A 228 -33.11 -34.07 -2.78
C THR A 228 -34.19 -34.96 -2.17
N ALA A 229 -35.16 -35.44 -2.96
CA ALA A 229 -36.18 -36.36 -2.47
C ALA A 229 -35.60 -37.71 -2.02
N ALA A 230 -34.66 -38.28 -2.79
CA ALA A 230 -33.94 -39.49 -2.42
C ALA A 230 -33.15 -39.31 -1.11
N LEU A 231 -32.47 -38.17 -0.94
CA LEU A 231 -31.72 -37.88 0.27
C LEU A 231 -32.63 -37.72 1.51
N VAL A 232 -33.80 -37.08 1.35
CA VAL A 232 -34.80 -36.98 2.43
C VAL A 232 -35.37 -38.36 2.78
N GLN A 233 -35.61 -39.20 1.77
CA GLN A 233 -36.11 -40.55 1.98
C GLN A 233 -35.08 -41.43 2.72
N ASP A 234 -33.82 -41.43 2.29
CA ASP A 234 -32.74 -42.17 2.97
C ASP A 234 -32.55 -41.67 4.40
N SER A 235 -32.64 -40.36 4.62
CA SER A 235 -32.55 -39.78 5.97
C SER A 235 -33.70 -40.21 6.87
N LEU A 236 -34.93 -40.23 6.34
CA LEU A 236 -36.10 -40.71 7.09
C LEU A 236 -36.02 -42.21 7.35
N GLN A 237 -35.56 -42.99 6.38
CA GLN A 237 -35.37 -44.42 6.53
C GLN A 237 -34.31 -44.73 7.60
N ASN A 238 -33.17 -44.04 7.58
CA ASN A 238 -32.12 -44.18 8.60
C ASN A 238 -32.62 -43.75 9.98
N LEU A 239 -33.46 -42.71 10.06
CA LEU A 239 -34.06 -42.30 11.33
C LEU A 239 -35.01 -43.38 11.84
N LEU A 240 -35.88 -43.91 10.98
CA LEU A 240 -36.82 -44.97 11.34
C LEU A 240 -36.11 -46.25 11.80
N THR A 241 -35.08 -46.71 11.08
CA THR A 241 -34.28 -47.88 11.50
C THR A 241 -33.50 -47.62 12.77
N ALA A 242 -32.93 -46.42 12.96
CA ALA A 242 -32.27 -46.06 14.21
C ALA A 242 -33.25 -46.01 15.40
N THR A 243 -34.51 -45.61 15.17
CA THR A 243 -35.54 -45.65 16.22
C THR A 243 -36.11 -47.04 16.44
N GLU A 244 -36.17 -47.90 15.41
CA GLU A 244 -36.71 -49.26 15.51
C GLU A 244 -35.83 -50.15 16.39
N ASP A 245 -34.50 -50.08 16.27
CA ASP A 245 -33.57 -50.79 17.17
C ASP A 245 -33.58 -50.22 18.61
N SER A 246 -34.02 -48.97 18.79
CA SER A 246 -34.09 -48.31 20.10
C SER A 246 -35.44 -48.48 20.80
N MET A 247 -36.47 -49.00 20.11
CA MET A 247 -37.84 -49.13 20.64
C MET A 247 -38.03 -50.31 21.59
N ASN A 248 -37.04 -51.19 21.73
CA ASN A 248 -37.11 -52.35 22.63
C ASN A 248 -36.54 -52.11 24.04
N GLN A 249 -36.01 -50.93 24.36
CA GLN A 249 -35.22 -50.78 25.59
C GLN A 249 -35.60 -49.62 26.55
N GLU A 250 -36.46 -48.66 26.18
CA GLU A 250 -36.57 -47.40 26.96
C GLU A 250 -37.99 -46.79 27.06
N ASP A 251 -39.08 -47.56 26.95
CA ASP A 251 -40.46 -47.01 27.04
C ASP A 251 -40.88 -46.50 28.44
N GLY A 252 -39.97 -46.48 29.43
CA GLY A 252 -40.26 -46.06 30.80
C GLY A 252 -39.91 -44.61 31.15
N GLU A 253 -39.01 -43.94 30.41
CA GLU A 253 -38.39 -42.70 30.89
C GLU A 253 -38.59 -41.48 29.97
N LEU A 254 -39.11 -41.69 28.75
CA LEU A 254 -39.21 -40.64 27.72
C LEU A 254 -40.53 -39.85 27.70
N LEU A 255 -41.43 -40.03 28.68
CA LEU A 255 -42.57 -39.10 28.88
C LEU A 255 -42.20 -37.87 29.74
N GLY A 256 -41.01 -37.82 30.33
CA GLY A 256 -40.56 -36.71 31.20
C GLY A 256 -40.12 -35.44 30.46
N HIS A 257 -39.89 -35.52 29.14
CA HIS A 257 -39.28 -34.43 28.36
C HIS A 257 -40.18 -33.87 27.24
N ILE A 258 -41.51 -34.04 27.33
CA ILE A 258 -42.44 -33.31 26.48
C ILE A 258 -42.63 -31.91 27.05
N VAL A 259 -41.75 -31.00 26.65
CA VAL A 259 -41.95 -29.56 26.85
C VAL A 259 -43.07 -29.11 25.91
N ASN A 260 -44.20 -28.72 26.51
CA ASN A 260 -45.40 -28.26 25.81
C ASN A 260 -45.17 -26.86 25.21
N TRP A 261 -44.85 -26.77 23.91
CA TRP A 261 -44.55 -25.50 23.23
C TRP A 261 -45.79 -24.74 22.72
N GLU A 262 -47.01 -25.24 22.95
CA GLU A 262 -48.23 -24.66 22.34
C GLU A 262 -48.90 -23.51 23.11
N LEU A 263 -48.38 -23.09 24.28
CA LEU A 263 -49.07 -22.11 25.15
C LEU A 263 -48.69 -20.62 24.97
N ASN A 264 -47.89 -20.24 23.96
CA ASN A 264 -47.59 -18.83 23.69
C ASN A 264 -47.90 -18.39 22.25
N VAL A 265 -49.15 -18.60 21.83
CA VAL A 265 -49.71 -17.92 20.65
C VAL A 265 -50.17 -16.51 21.05
N GLN A 266 -49.28 -15.53 20.92
CA GLN A 266 -49.66 -14.11 21.00
C GLN A 266 -50.52 -13.73 19.78
N PRO A 267 -51.63 -12.98 19.95
CA PRO A 267 -52.50 -12.61 18.85
C PRO A 267 -51.79 -11.67 17.86
N ARG A 268 -51.68 -12.08 16.60
CA ARG A 268 -51.15 -11.24 15.51
C ARG A 268 -52.01 -9.98 15.35
N LYS A 269 -51.40 -8.81 15.53
CA LYS A 269 -52.00 -7.51 15.21
C LYS A 269 -52.44 -7.49 13.74
N ARG A 270 -53.75 -7.40 13.52
CA ARG A 270 -54.34 -7.11 12.22
C ARG A 270 -54.08 -5.64 11.86
N TRP A 271 -53.36 -5.42 10.77
CA TRP A 271 -53.26 -4.11 10.15
C TRP A 271 -54.61 -3.75 9.52
N ARG A 272 -55.23 -2.65 9.95
CA ARG A 272 -56.40 -2.08 9.27
C ARG A 272 -55.92 -1.32 8.05
N VAL A 273 -56.39 -1.73 6.87
CA VAL A 273 -56.30 -0.92 5.65
C VAL A 273 -57.49 0.04 5.69
N GLN A 274 -57.24 1.35 5.79
CA GLN A 274 -58.30 2.35 5.57
C GLN A 274 -58.55 2.50 4.08
N PRO A 275 -59.81 2.55 3.62
CA PRO A 275 -60.12 2.95 2.26
C PRO A 275 -60.03 4.49 2.14
N LEU A 276 -59.36 4.94 1.09
CA LEU A 276 -59.30 6.33 0.67
C LEU A 276 -60.69 6.73 0.14
N ALA A 277 -61.41 7.58 0.88
CA ALA A 277 -62.67 8.17 0.43
C ALA A 277 -62.39 9.38 -0.48
N LYS A 278 -63.12 9.47 -1.59
CA LYS A 278 -63.30 10.66 -2.42
C LYS A 278 -64.33 11.58 -1.78
#